data_AF-A0AAD8CKD7-F1
#
_entry.id   AF-A0AAD8CKD7-F1
#
_cell.length_a   1.000
_cell.length_b   1.000
_cell.length_c   1.000
_cell.angle_alpha   90.00
_cell.angle_beta   90.00
_cell.angle_gamma   90.00
#
_symmetry.space_group_name_H-M   'P 1'
#
loop_
_entity.id
_entity.type
_entity.pdbx_description
1 polymer ?
#
loop_
_entity_poly.entity_id
_entity_poly.type
_entity_poly.pdbx_seq_one_letter_code
_entity_poly.pdbx_strand_id
1 'polypeptide(L)'
;MPSLASLSLLLLCVWSSVATSWGTRVRYTPDWDSLDSRPLPAWFDEAKFGIFVHWGVFSVPGFGSEWFWWRWKGQHDVACLLFMMKNYPLGFSYPEFAPLFRAEFFDPESWTELFEAAGAKYVVLTTKHHEGFTNWGSPVSWNWNSVDTGPHRDLVGDLGAALRKRNLRYGLYHSLFEWFHPLYLSDKAAGFKTQDFVRSKTLPELYDLVQRYNPDLIWSDGEWEAPDSYWNSTDFLAWLYNHSPVKDKVVVNDRWGAGCACKHGGYYNCEDKFTPGKLPGHKWEKCTSVDTYSWGYRRDMRLSELLDLPTILQDLVQTVSLGGNYLLNVGPTAEGTIPVVFEERLRGVGAWLRVNGDAIYSSRPWHVQSENSTVPIWY
;
A
#
# COMPACT_ATOMS: atom_id res chain seq x y z
N MET A 1 -17.61 13.91 81.51
CA MET A 1 -18.29 14.84 80.58
C MET A 1 -17.24 15.79 79.98
N PRO A 2 -16.81 15.60 78.73
CA PRO A 2 -16.21 16.66 77.92
C PRO A 2 -16.92 16.80 76.55
N SER A 3 -17.35 18.00 76.17
CA SER A 3 -16.64 19.03 75.38
C SER A 3 -16.87 18.88 73.88
N LEU A 4 -17.57 19.86 73.27
CA LEU A 4 -17.66 20.04 71.83
C LEU A 4 -17.04 21.40 71.48
N ALA A 5 -15.91 21.36 70.77
CA ALA A 5 -15.31 22.50 70.09
C ALA A 5 -15.69 22.42 68.61
N SER A 6 -16.21 23.51 68.04
CA SER A 6 -16.58 23.62 66.64
C SER A 6 -15.35 23.86 65.76
N LEU A 7 -15.12 22.98 64.79
CA LEU A 7 -14.11 23.12 63.73
C LEU A 7 -14.74 23.84 62.53
N SER A 8 -14.19 24.98 62.13
CA SER A 8 -14.49 25.64 60.86
C SER A 8 -13.53 25.13 59.78
N LEU A 9 -14.07 24.47 58.75
CA LEU A 9 -13.30 23.98 57.59
C LEU A 9 -13.14 25.12 56.56
N LEU A 10 -11.90 25.57 56.34
CA LEU A 10 -11.53 26.41 55.19
C LEU A 10 -11.29 25.51 53.98
N LEU A 11 -12.15 25.61 52.95
CA LEU A 11 -11.92 25.03 51.63
C LEU A 11 -10.93 25.91 50.85
N LEU A 12 -9.69 25.45 50.71
CA LEU A 12 -8.71 25.97 49.76
C LEU A 12 -8.96 25.37 48.38
N CYS A 13 -9.56 26.14 47.47
CA CYS A 13 -9.61 25.81 46.05
C CYS A 13 -8.22 25.97 45.43
N VAL A 14 -7.49 24.86 45.26
CA VAL A 14 -6.27 24.82 44.46
C VAL A 14 -6.68 24.82 42.99
N TRP A 15 -6.55 25.97 42.32
CA TRP A 15 -6.62 26.03 40.86
C TRP A 15 -5.31 25.48 40.29
N SER A 16 -5.32 24.19 39.94
CA SER A 16 -4.25 23.58 39.14
C SER A 16 -4.33 24.16 37.73
N SER A 17 -3.50 25.14 37.42
CA SER A 17 -3.25 25.59 36.06
C SER A 17 -2.58 24.45 35.29
N VAL A 18 -3.38 23.66 34.55
CA VAL A 18 -2.86 22.76 33.52
C VAL A 18 -2.32 23.66 32.41
N ALA A 19 -1.01 23.92 32.46
CA ALA A 19 -0.29 24.45 31.31
C ALA A 19 -0.40 23.38 30.21
N THR A 20 -1.33 23.56 29.30
CA THR A 20 -1.31 22.85 28.02
C THR A 20 -0.03 23.30 27.34
N SER A 21 0.98 22.43 27.30
CA SER A 21 2.12 22.61 26.42
C SER A 21 1.56 22.52 25.00
N TRP A 22 1.32 23.67 24.40
CA TRP A 22 1.16 23.77 22.95
C TRP A 22 2.56 23.48 22.40
N GLY A 23 2.90 22.20 22.32
CA GLY A 23 4.13 21.76 21.66
C GLY A 23 4.11 22.38 20.27
N THR A 24 5.13 23.18 19.96
CA THR A 24 5.35 23.70 18.62
C THR A 24 5.38 22.49 17.69
N ARG A 25 4.30 22.27 16.95
CA ARG A 25 4.21 21.19 15.98
C ARG A 25 5.35 21.41 14.99
N VAL A 26 6.29 20.48 14.93
CA VAL A 26 7.41 20.53 13.98
C VAL A 26 6.80 20.69 12.59
N ARG A 27 7.18 21.75 11.90
CA ARG A 27 6.72 22.02 10.54
C ARG A 27 7.76 21.47 9.58
N TYR A 28 7.31 20.63 8.65
CA TYR A 28 8.16 20.03 7.64
C TYR A 28 8.26 20.94 6.41
N THR A 29 9.46 21.24 5.95
CA THR A 29 9.70 21.99 4.70
C THR A 29 9.77 21.02 3.52
N PRO A 30 9.52 21.47 2.27
CA PRO A 30 9.50 20.60 1.08
C PRO A 30 10.92 20.24 0.59
N ASP A 31 11.74 19.72 1.49
CA ASP A 31 13.08 19.20 1.24
C ASP A 31 13.31 17.91 2.03
N TRP A 32 14.17 17.04 1.50
CA TRP A 32 14.35 15.70 2.07
C TRP A 32 14.96 15.71 3.47
N ASP A 33 15.87 16.65 3.79
CA ASP A 33 16.45 16.75 5.14
C ASP A 33 15.36 16.99 6.20
N SER A 34 14.38 17.84 5.90
CA SER A 34 13.23 18.05 6.75
C SER A 34 12.27 16.86 6.76
N LEU A 35 11.90 16.34 5.59
CA LEU A 35 10.90 15.28 5.46
C LEU A 35 11.36 13.96 6.09
N ASP A 36 12.62 13.58 5.89
CA ASP A 36 13.21 12.35 6.43
C ASP A 36 13.46 12.46 7.95
N SER A 37 13.46 13.67 8.52
CA SER A 37 13.50 13.86 9.97
C SER A 37 12.20 13.49 10.69
N ARG A 38 11.11 13.28 9.95
CA ARG A 38 9.80 12.92 10.53
C ARG A 38 9.89 11.55 11.20
N PRO A 39 9.55 11.44 12.50
CA PRO A 39 9.56 10.15 13.18
C PRO A 39 8.51 9.21 12.59
N LEU A 40 8.88 7.94 12.44
CA LEU A 40 7.96 6.90 12.02
C LEU A 40 6.85 6.70 13.07
N PRO A 41 5.56 6.76 12.67
CA PRO A 41 4.44 6.37 13.52
C PRO A 41 4.60 4.94 14.07
N ALA A 42 4.51 4.80 15.40
CA ALA A 42 4.78 3.53 16.11
C ALA A 42 3.94 2.35 15.59
N TRP A 43 2.69 2.60 15.21
CA TRP A 43 1.78 1.55 14.72
C TRP A 43 2.38 0.79 13.53
N PHE A 44 3.14 1.46 12.64
CA PHE A 44 3.69 0.82 11.47
C PHE A 44 4.80 -0.15 11.85
N ASP A 45 5.67 0.25 12.78
CA ASP A 45 6.71 -0.66 13.27
C ASP A 45 6.13 -1.83 14.09
N GLU A 46 5.04 -1.62 14.82
CA GLU A 46 4.38 -2.65 15.63
C GLU A 46 3.58 -3.66 14.81
N ALA A 47 3.09 -3.24 13.63
CA ALA A 47 2.18 -4.02 12.79
C ALA A 47 2.79 -5.31 12.22
N LYS A 48 4.05 -5.26 11.76
CA LYS A 48 4.84 -6.34 11.15
C LYS A 48 4.28 -7.01 9.89
N PHE A 49 2.99 -7.26 9.79
CA PHE A 49 2.37 -7.99 8.68
C PHE A 49 1.19 -7.22 8.08
N GLY A 50 1.19 -7.09 6.76
CA GLY A 50 0.12 -6.49 5.99
C GLY A 50 -0.18 -7.25 4.70
N ILE A 51 -1.35 -6.96 4.12
CA ILE A 51 -1.78 -7.52 2.83
C ILE A 51 -1.76 -6.45 1.77
N PHE A 52 -1.21 -6.77 0.61
CA PHE A 52 -1.31 -5.95 -0.59
C PHE A 52 -2.35 -6.56 -1.53
N VAL A 53 -3.10 -5.73 -2.22
CA VAL A 53 -4.09 -6.15 -3.19
C VAL A 53 -3.88 -5.41 -4.51
N HIS A 54 -3.38 -6.13 -5.52
CA HIS A 54 -3.33 -5.66 -6.90
C HIS A 54 -4.56 -6.10 -7.67
N TRP A 55 -5.46 -5.14 -7.89
CA TRP A 55 -6.75 -5.37 -8.50
C TRP A 55 -7.14 -4.19 -9.38
N GLY A 56 -7.63 -4.47 -10.59
CA GLY A 56 -8.01 -3.45 -11.56
C GLY A 56 -8.36 -4.08 -12.91
N VAL A 57 -8.43 -3.25 -13.95
CA VAL A 57 -8.84 -3.70 -15.29
C VAL A 57 -7.94 -4.81 -15.85
N PHE A 58 -6.65 -4.84 -15.48
CA PHE A 58 -5.73 -5.92 -15.88
C PHE A 58 -6.15 -7.31 -15.37
N SER A 59 -6.97 -7.40 -14.32
CA SER A 59 -7.54 -8.68 -13.84
C SER A 59 -8.55 -9.26 -14.83
N VAL A 60 -9.10 -8.46 -15.76
CA VAL A 60 -10.06 -8.91 -16.78
C VAL A 60 -9.41 -9.85 -17.79
N PRO A 61 -8.35 -9.48 -18.53
CA PRO A 61 -7.61 -10.45 -19.32
C PRO A 61 -6.93 -11.48 -18.41
N GLY A 62 -6.43 -11.06 -17.25
CA GLY A 62 -5.87 -11.94 -16.23
C GLY A 62 -4.85 -12.91 -16.83
N PHE A 63 -3.88 -12.39 -17.57
CA PHE A 63 -2.91 -13.18 -18.33
C PHE A 63 -1.51 -12.57 -18.18
N GLY A 64 -0.54 -13.38 -17.79
CA GLY A 64 0.84 -12.92 -17.61
C GLY A 64 1.07 -12.10 -16.34
N SER A 65 0.60 -10.85 -16.28
CA SER A 65 0.53 -10.05 -15.03
C SER A 65 -0.30 -8.76 -15.18
N GLU A 66 -0.36 -7.94 -14.13
CA GLU A 66 -0.85 -6.56 -14.15
C GLU A 66 -0.18 -5.66 -15.20
N TRP A 67 0.99 -6.04 -15.72
CA TRP A 67 1.68 -5.40 -16.84
C TRP A 67 1.12 -5.78 -18.23
N PHE A 68 -0.06 -6.43 -18.29
CA PHE A 68 -0.65 -6.92 -19.55
C PHE A 68 -0.68 -5.87 -20.65
N TRP A 69 -1.10 -4.63 -20.35
CA TRP A 69 -1.12 -3.56 -21.36
C TRP A 69 0.26 -3.28 -21.93
N TRP A 70 1.27 -3.13 -21.06
CA TRP A 70 2.64 -2.84 -21.50
C TRP A 70 3.21 -3.98 -22.32
N ARG A 71 3.01 -5.23 -21.91
CA ARG A 71 3.48 -6.39 -22.68
C ARG A 71 2.78 -6.48 -24.05
N TRP A 72 1.47 -6.25 -24.07
CA TRP A 72 0.68 -6.33 -25.30
C TRP A 72 0.95 -5.17 -26.27
N LYS A 73 0.86 -3.92 -25.81
CA LYS A 73 0.91 -2.70 -26.64
C LYS A 73 2.27 -2.03 -26.66
N GLY A 74 3.01 -2.05 -25.55
CA GLY A 74 4.34 -1.46 -25.47
C GLY A 74 5.40 -2.36 -26.09
N GLN A 75 5.48 -3.61 -25.64
CA GLN A 75 6.53 -4.56 -26.02
C GLN A 75 6.15 -5.47 -27.19
N HIS A 76 4.87 -5.55 -27.55
CA HIS A 76 4.38 -6.47 -28.58
C HIS A 76 4.76 -7.94 -28.29
N ASP A 77 4.65 -8.32 -27.02
CA ASP A 77 4.92 -9.68 -26.55
C ASP A 77 4.06 -10.70 -27.31
N VAL A 78 4.73 -11.73 -27.84
CA VAL A 78 4.10 -12.72 -28.73
C VAL A 78 3.00 -13.50 -28.01
N ALA A 79 3.19 -13.84 -26.72
CA ALA A 79 2.19 -14.57 -25.97
C ALA A 79 0.94 -13.72 -25.75
N CYS A 80 1.09 -12.43 -25.41
CA CYS A 80 -0.02 -11.50 -25.27
C CYS A 80 -0.76 -11.27 -26.59
N LEU A 81 -0.04 -11.14 -27.72
CA LEU A 81 -0.66 -10.99 -29.04
C LEU A 81 -1.48 -12.23 -29.43
N LEU A 82 -0.93 -13.43 -29.26
CA LEU A 82 -1.63 -14.68 -29.54
C LEU A 82 -2.84 -14.87 -28.62
N PHE A 83 -2.69 -14.51 -27.33
CA PHE A 83 -3.80 -14.52 -26.38
C PHE A 83 -4.93 -13.58 -26.84
N MET A 84 -4.60 -12.37 -27.27
CA MET A 84 -5.60 -11.42 -27.77
C MET A 84 -6.28 -11.90 -29.05
N MET A 85 -5.51 -12.38 -30.03
CA MET A 85 -6.04 -12.92 -31.29
C MET A 85 -6.97 -14.13 -31.10
N LYS A 86 -6.70 -14.95 -30.09
CA LYS A 86 -7.47 -16.16 -29.80
C LYS A 86 -8.76 -15.87 -29.03
N ASN A 87 -8.73 -14.91 -28.11
CA ASN A 87 -9.80 -14.74 -27.12
C ASN A 87 -10.65 -13.48 -27.31
N TYR A 88 -10.23 -12.52 -28.13
CA TYR A 88 -10.94 -11.25 -28.33
C TYR A 88 -11.12 -10.91 -29.81
N PRO A 89 -12.18 -10.17 -30.19
CA PRO A 89 -12.40 -9.76 -31.56
C PRO A 89 -11.23 -8.97 -32.17
N LEU A 90 -11.07 -9.06 -33.48
CA LEU A 90 -10.12 -8.22 -34.20
C LEU A 90 -10.46 -6.74 -33.97
N GLY A 91 -9.46 -5.96 -33.56
CA GLY A 91 -9.65 -4.53 -33.26
C GLY A 91 -9.97 -4.21 -31.80
N PHE A 92 -10.15 -5.22 -30.93
CA PHE A 92 -10.37 -5.01 -29.51
C PHE A 92 -9.24 -4.17 -28.89
N SER A 93 -9.62 -3.12 -28.18
CA SER A 93 -8.76 -2.14 -27.53
C SER A 93 -8.77 -2.34 -26.02
N TYR A 94 -7.73 -1.88 -25.33
CA TYR A 94 -7.65 -2.06 -23.88
C TYR A 94 -8.79 -1.39 -23.10
N PRO A 95 -9.28 -0.18 -23.49
CA PRO A 95 -10.42 0.42 -22.82
C PRO A 95 -11.70 -0.43 -22.82
N GLU A 96 -11.86 -1.32 -23.80
CA GLU A 96 -13.00 -2.24 -23.85
C GLU A 96 -12.97 -3.31 -22.75
N PHE A 97 -11.86 -3.45 -22.00
CA PHE A 97 -11.84 -4.26 -20.78
C PHE A 97 -12.52 -3.60 -19.58
N ALA A 98 -12.61 -2.28 -19.51
CA ALA A 98 -13.19 -1.58 -18.36
C ALA A 98 -14.64 -2.01 -18.03
N PRO A 99 -15.59 -2.09 -18.99
CA PRO A 99 -16.95 -2.59 -18.68
C PRO A 99 -17.01 -4.08 -18.33
N LEU A 100 -15.93 -4.84 -18.57
CA LEU A 100 -15.82 -6.26 -18.20
C LEU A 100 -15.23 -6.46 -16.81
N PHE A 101 -14.63 -5.41 -16.21
CA PHE A 101 -14.23 -5.40 -14.81
C PHE A 101 -15.47 -5.20 -13.93
N ARG A 102 -16.17 -6.27 -13.58
CA ARG A 102 -17.52 -6.16 -12.96
C ARG A 102 -17.52 -6.14 -11.44
N ALA A 103 -16.52 -6.75 -10.79
CA ALA A 103 -16.49 -6.89 -9.34
C ALA A 103 -17.80 -7.47 -8.73
N GLU A 104 -18.48 -8.35 -9.46
CA GLU A 104 -19.82 -8.85 -9.12
C GLU A 104 -19.89 -9.65 -7.80
N PHE A 105 -18.78 -10.27 -7.41
CA PHE A 105 -18.60 -11.01 -6.15
C PHE A 105 -17.70 -10.26 -5.16
N PHE A 106 -17.38 -8.99 -5.41
CA PHE A 106 -16.65 -8.18 -4.44
C PHE A 106 -17.52 -7.89 -3.23
N ASP A 107 -17.18 -8.56 -2.13
CA ASP A 107 -17.71 -8.28 -0.80
C ASP A 107 -16.59 -7.77 0.13
N PRO A 108 -16.55 -6.47 0.45
CA PRO A 108 -15.52 -5.91 1.31
C PRO A 108 -15.54 -6.48 2.73
N GLU A 109 -16.69 -6.95 3.24
CA GLU A 109 -16.78 -7.56 4.57
C GLU A 109 -16.10 -8.93 4.58
N SER A 110 -16.35 -9.77 3.57
CA SER A 110 -15.68 -11.06 3.40
C SER A 110 -14.17 -10.91 3.20
N TRP A 111 -13.71 -9.94 2.39
CA TRP A 111 -12.28 -9.65 2.25
C TRP A 111 -11.65 -9.23 3.57
N THR A 112 -12.32 -8.34 4.30
CA THR A 112 -11.84 -7.85 5.59
C THR A 112 -11.76 -8.97 6.63
N GLU A 113 -12.75 -9.88 6.66
CA GLU A 113 -12.70 -11.08 7.51
C GLU A 113 -11.48 -11.94 7.17
N LEU A 114 -11.20 -12.17 5.89
CA LEU A 114 -10.05 -12.94 5.46
C LEU A 114 -8.74 -12.28 5.90
N PHE A 115 -8.58 -10.98 5.70
CA PHE A 115 -7.35 -10.27 6.06
C PHE A 115 -7.12 -10.25 7.58
N GLU A 116 -8.19 -10.07 8.37
CA GLU A 116 -8.15 -10.21 9.82
C GLU A 116 -7.77 -11.64 10.23
N ALA A 117 -8.40 -12.65 9.60
CA ALA A 117 -8.14 -14.05 9.86
C ALA A 117 -6.69 -14.45 9.52
N ALA A 118 -6.08 -13.79 8.53
CA ALA A 118 -4.67 -13.94 8.16
C ALA A 118 -3.71 -13.32 9.19
N GLY A 119 -4.21 -12.51 10.12
CA GLY A 119 -3.41 -11.80 11.13
C GLY A 119 -2.88 -10.44 10.68
N ALA A 120 -3.25 -9.97 9.48
CA ALA A 120 -2.77 -8.68 8.99
C ALA A 120 -3.16 -7.53 9.92
N LYS A 121 -2.31 -6.51 10.00
CA LYS A 121 -2.58 -5.27 10.76
C LYS A 121 -2.85 -4.06 9.88
N TYR A 122 -2.48 -4.16 8.60
CA TYR A 122 -2.76 -3.16 7.59
C TYR A 122 -3.01 -3.81 6.24
N VAL A 123 -3.80 -3.14 5.39
CA VAL A 123 -4.09 -3.59 4.03
C VAL A 123 -3.85 -2.44 3.06
N VAL A 124 -3.13 -2.70 1.97
CA VAL A 124 -2.84 -1.74 0.91
C VAL A 124 -3.60 -2.15 -0.35
N LEU A 125 -4.47 -1.27 -0.86
CA LEU A 125 -5.21 -1.50 -2.11
C LEU A 125 -4.63 -0.65 -3.24
N THR A 126 -4.46 -1.23 -4.43
CA THR A 126 -4.19 -0.47 -5.66
C THR A 126 -5.38 0.44 -5.98
N THR A 127 -5.23 1.74 -5.73
CA THR A 127 -6.22 2.75 -6.15
C THR A 127 -6.16 2.98 -7.65
N LYS A 128 -4.94 3.07 -8.18
CA LYS A 128 -4.60 3.23 -9.58
C LYS A 128 -3.28 2.54 -9.85
N HIS A 129 -3.23 1.69 -10.87
CA HIS A 129 -1.99 1.10 -11.38
C HIS A 129 -1.58 1.79 -12.70
N HIS A 130 -0.52 1.33 -13.36
CA HIS A 130 0.13 2.02 -14.47
C HIS A 130 -0.75 2.20 -15.73
N GLU A 131 -1.84 1.44 -15.88
CA GLU A 131 -2.84 1.64 -16.93
C GLU A 131 -3.81 2.82 -16.65
N GLY A 132 -3.68 3.47 -15.50
CA GLY A 132 -4.40 4.71 -15.17
C GLY A 132 -5.87 4.53 -14.78
N PHE A 133 -6.40 3.31 -14.75
CA PHE A 133 -7.78 3.07 -14.30
C PHE A 133 -7.87 3.23 -12.79
N THR A 134 -8.81 4.06 -12.33
CA THR A 134 -8.99 4.29 -10.89
C THR A 134 -10.12 3.43 -10.31
N ASN A 135 -9.84 2.72 -9.21
CA ASN A 135 -10.83 1.92 -8.46
C ASN A 135 -11.77 2.77 -7.58
N TRP A 136 -11.79 4.07 -7.82
CA TRP A 136 -12.72 5.03 -7.24
C TRP A 136 -13.08 6.10 -8.27
N GLY A 137 -14.16 6.83 -8.03
CA GLY A 137 -14.56 7.99 -8.84
C GLY A 137 -13.60 9.17 -8.64
N SER A 138 -12.47 9.13 -9.34
CA SER A 138 -11.47 10.21 -9.35
C SER A 138 -12.04 11.47 -10.02
N PRO A 139 -11.79 12.67 -9.47
CA PRO A 139 -12.25 13.92 -10.06
C PRO A 139 -11.62 14.24 -11.42
N VAL A 140 -10.55 13.52 -11.82
CA VAL A 140 -9.77 13.76 -13.03
C VAL A 140 -9.59 12.49 -13.89
N SER A 141 -10.39 11.44 -13.65
CA SER A 141 -10.41 10.19 -14.44
C SER A 141 -11.77 9.93 -15.08
N TRP A 142 -12.38 10.95 -15.70
CA TRP A 142 -13.72 10.82 -16.27
C TRP A 142 -13.82 9.62 -17.22
N ASN A 143 -14.81 8.75 -16.97
CA ASN A 143 -15.10 7.54 -17.75
C ASN A 143 -13.98 6.49 -17.80
N TRP A 144 -12.95 6.63 -16.95
CA TRP A 144 -11.85 5.67 -16.79
C TRP A 144 -11.66 5.30 -15.32
N ASN A 145 -12.77 4.91 -14.69
CA ASN A 145 -12.83 4.56 -13.29
C ASN A 145 -13.99 3.60 -12.96
N SER A 146 -13.93 2.95 -11.79
CA SER A 146 -14.90 1.93 -11.37
C SER A 146 -16.30 2.45 -11.04
N VAL A 147 -16.50 3.76 -10.90
CA VAL A 147 -17.82 4.37 -10.63
C VAL A 147 -18.53 4.67 -11.96
N ASP A 148 -17.79 5.16 -12.94
CA ASP A 148 -18.34 5.52 -14.26
C ASP A 148 -18.56 4.30 -15.16
N THR A 149 -17.76 3.24 -15.01
CA THR A 149 -17.86 2.01 -15.83
C THR A 149 -17.50 0.76 -15.04
N GLY A 150 -17.90 -0.41 -15.55
CA GLY A 150 -17.65 -1.70 -14.93
C GLY A 150 -18.51 -1.90 -13.68
N PRO A 151 -17.98 -1.81 -12.45
CA PRO A 151 -18.72 -2.11 -11.22
C PRO A 151 -19.79 -1.08 -10.83
N HIS A 152 -19.68 0.15 -11.33
CA HIS A 152 -20.45 1.32 -10.87
C HIS A 152 -20.41 1.52 -9.34
N ARG A 153 -19.21 1.34 -8.77
CA ARG A 153 -18.98 1.25 -7.33
C ARG A 153 -17.66 1.88 -6.92
N ASP A 154 -17.65 2.56 -5.77
CA ASP A 154 -16.42 3.07 -5.14
C ASP A 154 -15.74 1.95 -4.36
N LEU A 155 -14.83 1.22 -5.02
CA LEU A 155 -14.18 0.04 -4.45
C LEU A 155 -13.19 0.42 -3.34
N VAL A 156 -12.52 1.57 -3.49
CA VAL A 156 -11.59 2.14 -2.50
C VAL A 156 -12.36 2.53 -1.23
N GLY A 157 -13.45 3.28 -1.38
CA GLY A 157 -14.29 3.70 -0.26
C GLY A 157 -14.88 2.51 0.51
N ASP A 158 -15.43 1.55 -0.22
CA ASP A 158 -16.11 0.38 0.37
C ASP A 158 -15.15 -0.52 1.16
N LEU A 159 -13.97 -0.83 0.62
CA LEU A 159 -12.97 -1.62 1.34
C LEU A 159 -12.46 -0.86 2.57
N GLY A 160 -12.15 0.43 2.41
CA GLY A 160 -11.68 1.27 3.52
C GLY A 160 -12.70 1.39 4.65
N ALA A 161 -13.99 1.42 4.35
CA ALA A 161 -15.05 1.42 5.34
C ALA A 161 -15.12 0.08 6.11
N ALA A 162 -15.02 -1.05 5.42
CA ALA A 162 -15.06 -2.38 6.04
C ALA A 162 -13.84 -2.63 6.93
N LEU A 163 -12.63 -2.32 6.46
CA LEU A 163 -11.37 -2.47 7.23
C LEU A 163 -11.42 -1.74 8.58
N ARG A 164 -11.95 -0.50 8.59
CA ARG A 164 -12.06 0.29 9.81
C ARG A 164 -12.98 -0.30 10.86
N LYS A 165 -14.08 -0.97 10.45
CA LYS A 165 -14.97 -1.67 11.39
C LYS A 165 -14.25 -2.76 12.17
N ARG A 166 -13.15 -3.29 11.61
CA ARG A 166 -12.32 -4.34 12.22
C ARG A 166 -10.97 -3.85 12.74
N ASN A 167 -10.80 -2.53 12.90
CA ASN A 167 -9.56 -1.92 13.38
C ASN A 167 -8.31 -2.26 12.54
N LEU A 168 -8.49 -2.60 11.26
CA LEU A 168 -7.39 -2.76 10.32
C LEU A 168 -6.98 -1.40 9.75
N ARG A 169 -5.68 -1.14 9.69
CA ARG A 169 -5.13 0.08 9.10
C ARG A 169 -5.29 0.03 7.58
N TYR A 170 -5.58 1.17 6.98
CA TYR A 170 -5.88 1.23 5.55
C TYR A 170 -4.83 2.02 4.78
N GLY A 171 -4.11 1.33 3.91
CA GLY A 171 -3.14 1.88 2.98
C GLY A 171 -3.67 1.94 1.55
N LEU A 172 -3.15 2.90 0.79
CA LEU A 172 -3.52 3.13 -0.60
C LEU A 172 -2.25 3.12 -1.45
N TYR A 173 -2.21 2.20 -2.41
CA TYR A 173 -1.21 2.26 -3.46
C TYR A 173 -1.67 3.19 -4.58
N HIS A 174 -0.75 3.99 -5.10
CA HIS A 174 -1.03 4.87 -6.23
C HIS A 174 0.17 4.95 -7.17
N SER A 175 -0.03 4.55 -8.42
CA SER A 175 0.98 4.76 -9.44
C SER A 175 1.06 6.23 -9.86
N LEU A 176 2.25 6.80 -9.81
CA LEU A 176 2.51 8.19 -10.16
C LEU A 176 2.38 8.44 -11.66
N PHE A 177 2.71 7.47 -12.51
CA PHE A 177 2.64 7.56 -13.98
C PHE A 177 1.50 6.76 -14.60
N GLU A 178 1.26 7.02 -15.88
CA GLU A 178 0.32 6.25 -16.70
C GLU A 178 0.93 5.97 -18.07
N TRP A 179 0.97 4.70 -18.50
CA TRP A 179 1.69 4.27 -19.70
C TRP A 179 1.29 5.03 -20.97
N PHE A 180 0.01 5.36 -21.11
CA PHE A 180 -0.57 5.91 -22.34
C PHE A 180 -1.34 7.21 -22.15
N HIS A 181 -1.20 7.87 -21.00
CA HIS A 181 -1.86 9.15 -20.80
C HIS A 181 -1.18 10.24 -21.66
N PRO A 182 -1.92 10.98 -22.51
CA PRO A 182 -1.30 11.92 -23.45
C PRO A 182 -0.43 12.99 -22.80
N LEU A 183 -0.85 13.53 -21.64
CA LEU A 183 -0.04 14.50 -20.90
C LEU A 183 1.26 13.89 -20.36
N TYR A 184 1.24 12.63 -19.89
CA TYR A 184 2.45 11.97 -19.41
C TYR A 184 3.45 11.75 -20.56
N LEU A 185 2.95 11.28 -21.70
CA LEU A 185 3.76 11.10 -22.90
C LEU A 185 4.34 12.43 -23.41
N SER A 186 3.56 13.52 -23.32
CA SER A 186 4.01 14.87 -23.67
C SER A 186 5.12 15.36 -22.73
N ASP A 187 4.92 15.23 -21.41
CA ASP A 187 5.91 15.60 -20.40
C ASP A 187 7.19 14.78 -20.56
N LYS A 188 7.07 13.46 -20.79
CA LYS A 188 8.19 12.57 -21.07
C LYS A 188 8.94 12.96 -22.35
N ALA A 189 8.22 13.28 -23.44
CA ALA A 189 8.83 13.75 -24.69
C ALA A 189 9.56 15.10 -24.52
N ALA A 190 9.10 15.95 -23.60
CA ALA A 190 9.77 17.18 -23.20
C ALA A 190 10.94 16.95 -22.21
N GLY A 191 11.26 15.69 -21.88
CA GLY A 191 12.31 15.34 -20.92
C GLY A 191 11.96 15.72 -19.48
N PHE A 192 10.68 15.64 -19.12
CA PHE A 192 10.14 15.98 -17.79
C PHE A 192 10.41 17.43 -17.36
N LYS A 193 10.54 18.34 -18.33
CA LYS A 193 10.69 19.80 -18.10
C LYS A 193 9.36 20.52 -17.94
N THR A 194 8.29 19.93 -18.42
CA THR A 194 6.90 20.31 -18.16
C THR A 194 6.31 19.37 -17.11
N GLN A 195 5.18 19.75 -16.49
CA GLN A 195 4.53 19.01 -15.40
C GLN A 195 3.01 19.00 -15.59
N ASP A 196 2.53 19.03 -16.84
CA ASP A 196 1.10 19.17 -17.12
C ASP A 196 0.33 17.94 -16.64
N PHE A 197 0.93 16.75 -16.77
CA PHE A 197 0.39 15.52 -16.21
C PHE A 197 0.33 15.56 -14.69
N VAL A 198 1.43 15.93 -14.02
CA VAL A 198 1.50 15.95 -12.56
C VAL A 198 0.47 16.93 -11.98
N ARG A 199 0.35 18.12 -12.56
CA ARG A 199 -0.60 19.17 -12.11
C ARG A 199 -2.06 18.81 -12.38
N SER A 200 -2.35 18.15 -13.49
CA SER A 200 -3.73 17.92 -13.95
C SER A 200 -4.25 16.52 -13.59
N LYS A 201 -3.36 15.58 -13.25
CA LYS A 201 -3.68 14.17 -13.06
C LYS A 201 -3.18 13.63 -11.71
N THR A 202 -1.87 13.44 -11.56
CA THR A 202 -1.29 12.73 -10.40
C THR A 202 -1.55 13.44 -9.06
N LEU A 203 -1.25 14.74 -8.95
CA LEU A 203 -1.46 15.46 -7.69
C LEU A 203 -2.93 15.58 -7.32
N PRO A 204 -3.86 16.02 -8.21
CA PRO A 204 -5.28 16.06 -7.87
C PRO A 204 -5.83 14.72 -7.33
N GLU A 205 -5.39 13.60 -7.89
CA GLU A 205 -5.75 12.26 -7.40
C GLU A 205 -5.19 11.98 -6.00
N LEU A 206 -3.92 12.25 -5.76
CA LEU A 206 -3.30 12.06 -4.44
C LEU A 206 -3.96 12.92 -3.36
N TYR A 207 -4.24 14.19 -3.65
CA TYR A 207 -4.97 15.06 -2.71
C TYR A 207 -6.39 14.54 -2.44
N ASP A 208 -7.13 14.14 -3.48
CA ASP A 208 -8.47 13.58 -3.33
C ASP A 208 -8.48 12.30 -2.49
N LEU A 209 -7.57 11.36 -2.75
CA LEU A 209 -7.44 10.11 -2.00
C LEU A 209 -7.20 10.38 -0.51
N VAL A 210 -6.29 11.30 -0.19
CA VAL A 210 -5.96 11.64 1.21
C VAL A 210 -7.16 12.28 1.91
N GLN A 211 -7.80 13.25 1.26
CA GLN A 211 -8.91 14.01 1.85
C GLN A 211 -10.17 13.17 2.01
N ARG A 212 -10.46 12.31 1.03
CA ARG A 212 -11.67 11.50 0.97
C ARG A 212 -11.57 10.25 1.84
N TYR A 213 -10.43 9.56 1.76
CA TYR A 213 -10.28 8.23 2.36
C TYR A 213 -9.38 8.19 3.58
N ASN A 214 -8.75 9.29 4.03
CA ASN A 214 -7.96 9.33 5.26
C ASN A 214 -7.05 8.09 5.51
N PRO A 215 -6.18 7.73 4.53
CA PRO A 215 -5.34 6.54 4.63
C PRO A 215 -4.32 6.63 5.76
N ASP A 216 -3.98 5.48 6.35
CA ASP A 216 -2.86 5.31 7.27
C ASP A 216 -1.52 5.15 6.52
N LEU A 217 -1.54 4.74 5.26
CA LEU A 217 -0.34 4.53 4.44
C LEU A 217 -0.58 4.99 2.99
N ILE A 218 0.39 5.67 2.39
CA ILE A 218 0.42 5.92 0.94
C ILE A 218 1.63 5.20 0.36
N TRP A 219 1.36 4.27 -0.55
CA TRP A 219 2.38 3.48 -1.24
C TRP A 219 2.50 3.99 -2.68
N SER A 220 3.49 4.84 -2.97
CA SER A 220 3.68 5.36 -4.32
C SER A 220 4.52 4.41 -5.17
N ASP A 221 4.39 4.49 -6.50
CA ASP A 221 5.14 3.66 -7.44
C ASP A 221 5.16 4.28 -8.83
N GLY A 222 6.01 3.80 -9.74
CA GLY A 222 6.05 4.32 -11.10
C GLY A 222 6.81 5.63 -11.27
N GLU A 223 7.61 5.97 -10.27
CA GLU A 223 8.40 7.17 -10.15
C GLU A 223 9.69 7.15 -10.97
N TRP A 224 10.16 5.96 -11.34
CA TRP A 224 11.53 5.69 -11.78
C TRP A 224 11.99 6.44 -13.04
N GLU A 225 11.08 6.93 -13.88
CA GLU A 225 11.44 7.64 -15.12
C GLU A 225 11.77 9.12 -14.89
N ALA A 226 11.38 9.71 -13.75
CA ALA A 226 11.48 11.15 -13.54
C ALA A 226 11.88 11.49 -12.08
N PRO A 227 12.61 12.60 -11.86
CA PRO A 227 13.02 13.00 -10.52
C PRO A 227 11.82 13.42 -9.66
N ASP A 228 12.02 13.42 -8.34
CA ASP A 228 11.07 13.91 -7.34
C ASP A 228 10.58 15.35 -7.60
N SER A 229 11.45 16.18 -8.18
CA SER A 229 11.09 17.54 -8.61
C SER A 229 10.04 17.58 -9.72
N TYR A 230 10.04 16.63 -10.66
CA TYR A 230 8.98 16.52 -11.67
C TYR A 230 7.66 16.05 -11.03
N TRP A 231 7.72 15.06 -10.13
CA TRP A 231 6.55 14.56 -9.41
C TRP A 231 5.97 15.53 -8.38
N ASN A 232 6.71 16.60 -8.06
CA ASN A 232 6.39 17.56 -7.01
C ASN A 232 6.21 16.86 -5.64
N SER A 233 7.02 15.83 -5.41
CA SER A 233 6.83 14.91 -4.28
C SER A 233 7.09 15.56 -2.94
N THR A 234 8.14 16.37 -2.81
CA THR A 234 8.48 16.99 -1.53
C THR A 234 7.44 18.01 -1.07
N ASP A 235 6.85 18.78 -2.00
CA ASP A 235 5.73 19.68 -1.71
C ASP A 235 4.47 18.91 -1.28
N PHE A 236 4.14 17.81 -1.97
CA PHE A 236 3.04 16.95 -1.57
C PHE A 236 3.26 16.34 -0.18
N LEU A 237 4.45 15.81 0.11
CA LEU A 237 4.79 15.21 1.40
C LEU A 237 4.81 16.25 2.53
N ALA A 238 5.32 17.45 2.28
CA ALA A 238 5.26 18.55 3.24
C ALA A 238 3.81 18.94 3.56
N TRP A 239 2.93 19.02 2.55
CA TRP A 239 1.50 19.21 2.80
C TRP A 239 0.91 18.03 3.60
N LEU A 240 1.25 16.80 3.23
CA LEU A 240 0.75 15.58 3.86
C LEU A 240 1.07 15.56 5.36
N TYR A 241 2.28 15.97 5.75
CA TYR A 241 2.73 15.94 7.15
C TYR A 241 2.35 17.19 7.96
N ASN A 242 2.02 18.30 7.32
CA ASN A 242 1.66 19.52 8.03
C ASN A 242 0.14 19.75 8.12
N HIS A 243 -0.58 19.46 7.03
CA HIS A 243 -1.93 19.98 6.79
C HIS A 243 -2.98 18.91 6.57
N SER A 244 -2.61 17.72 6.10
CA SER A 244 -3.59 16.66 5.84
C SER A 244 -4.32 16.17 7.12
N PRO A 245 -5.51 15.56 6.97
CA PRO A 245 -6.24 14.94 8.08
C PRO A 245 -5.52 13.71 8.68
N VAL A 246 -4.48 13.19 8.02
CA VAL A 246 -3.78 11.96 8.40
C VAL A 246 -2.35 12.21 8.85
N LYS A 247 -1.92 13.47 8.94
CA LYS A 247 -0.54 13.88 9.26
C LYS A 247 0.10 13.22 10.47
N ASP A 248 -0.69 12.89 11.49
CA ASP A 248 -0.20 12.29 12.74
C ASP A 248 0.00 10.77 12.66
N LYS A 249 -0.53 10.11 11.62
CA LYS A 249 -0.54 8.65 11.49
C LYS A 249 0.02 8.12 10.17
N VAL A 250 0.01 8.93 9.11
CA VAL A 250 0.35 8.47 7.76
C VAL A 250 1.83 8.06 7.66
N VAL A 251 2.08 7.00 6.92
CA VAL A 251 3.42 6.57 6.49
C VAL A 251 3.50 6.50 4.97
N VAL A 252 4.70 6.69 4.43
CA VAL A 252 4.96 6.62 2.98
C VAL A 252 6.22 5.79 2.73
N ASN A 253 6.25 5.08 1.61
CA ASN A 253 7.44 4.35 1.15
C ASN A 253 8.49 5.30 0.53
N ASP A 254 9.49 4.71 -0.14
CA ASP A 254 10.66 5.39 -0.74
C ASP A 254 10.58 5.60 -2.26
N ARG A 255 9.38 5.48 -2.85
CA ARG A 255 9.16 5.52 -4.31
C ARG A 255 8.56 6.85 -4.77
N TRP A 256 9.23 7.95 -4.44
CA TRP A 256 8.74 9.32 -4.69
C TRP A 256 9.49 10.08 -5.80
N GLY A 257 10.43 9.42 -6.47
CA GLY A 257 11.16 9.97 -7.61
C GLY A 257 12.38 9.12 -7.94
N ALA A 258 12.89 9.26 -9.16
CA ALA A 258 14.14 8.64 -9.57
C ALA A 258 15.26 9.01 -8.58
N GLY A 259 15.88 7.99 -7.97
CA GLY A 259 16.94 8.16 -6.96
C GLY A 259 16.46 8.31 -5.51
N CYS A 260 15.16 8.15 -5.22
CA CYS A 260 14.62 8.15 -3.85
C CYS A 260 14.71 6.79 -3.16
N ALA A 261 14.68 5.69 -3.91
CA ALA A 261 14.72 4.34 -3.37
C ALA A 261 15.95 4.10 -2.48
N CYS A 262 15.75 3.42 -1.35
CA CYS A 262 16.72 3.25 -0.25
C CYS A 262 17.31 4.54 0.34
N LYS A 263 16.75 5.71 0.05
CA LYS A 263 17.37 6.99 0.39
C LYS A 263 16.43 7.96 1.10
N HIS A 264 15.17 8.04 0.66
CA HIS A 264 14.18 9.00 1.12
C HIS A 264 12.87 8.30 1.44
N GLY A 265 12.05 8.85 2.32
CA GLY A 265 10.73 8.31 2.66
C GLY A 265 10.63 7.70 4.07
N GLY A 266 9.41 7.45 4.52
CA GLY A 266 9.15 7.01 5.91
C GLY A 266 9.61 5.58 6.22
N TYR A 267 9.70 4.74 5.19
CA TYR A 267 10.31 3.41 5.24
C TYR A 267 10.79 3.01 3.85
N TYR A 268 11.72 2.06 3.77
CA TYR A 268 12.34 1.66 2.51
C TYR A 268 11.76 0.36 1.96
N ASN A 269 11.40 0.36 0.68
CA ASN A 269 11.21 -0.86 -0.09
C ASN A 269 12.42 -1.14 -0.98
N CYS A 270 13.21 -0.13 -1.38
CA CYS A 270 14.40 -0.22 -2.24
C CYS A 270 14.16 -0.73 -3.67
N GLU A 271 13.61 -1.94 -3.79
CA GLU A 271 13.27 -2.61 -5.03
C GLU A 271 12.17 -3.65 -4.77
N ASP A 272 11.64 -4.26 -5.82
CA ASP A 272 10.67 -5.34 -5.67
C ASP A 272 11.30 -6.53 -4.94
N LYS A 273 10.60 -7.06 -3.94
CA LYS A 273 11.03 -8.22 -3.14
C LYS A 273 12.36 -8.02 -2.40
N PHE A 274 12.75 -6.77 -2.15
CA PHE A 274 13.96 -6.41 -1.42
C PHE A 274 14.08 -7.19 -0.10
N THR A 275 15.29 -7.71 0.15
CA THR A 275 15.65 -8.36 1.41
C THR A 275 17.07 -7.92 1.75
N PRO A 276 17.27 -7.10 2.80
CA PRO A 276 18.60 -6.65 3.17
C PRO A 276 19.42 -7.82 3.72
N GLY A 277 20.72 -7.87 3.39
CA GLY A 277 21.61 -8.92 3.89
C GLY A 277 22.01 -8.79 5.36
N LYS A 278 21.66 -7.69 6.02
CA LYS A 278 21.94 -7.38 7.44
C LYS A 278 20.91 -6.39 7.97
N LEU A 279 20.81 -6.25 9.30
CA LEU A 279 19.92 -5.28 9.94
C LEU A 279 20.19 -3.86 9.43
N PRO A 280 19.24 -3.21 8.72
CA PRO A 280 19.40 -1.84 8.27
C PRO A 280 19.16 -0.83 9.40
N GLY A 281 19.70 0.39 9.23
CA GLY A 281 19.53 1.49 10.19
C GLY A 281 18.22 2.28 10.03
N HIS A 282 17.41 1.95 9.03
CA HIS A 282 16.14 2.60 8.72
C HIS A 282 15.03 1.55 8.62
N LYS A 283 13.78 1.91 8.96
CA LYS A 283 12.64 1.00 8.80
C LYS A 283 12.50 0.65 7.32
N TRP A 284 12.15 -0.61 7.06
CA TRP A 284 11.94 -1.11 5.71
C TRP A 284 10.75 -2.08 5.67
N GLU A 285 10.31 -2.40 4.46
CA GLU A 285 9.21 -3.32 4.21
C GLU A 285 9.54 -4.22 3.02
N LYS A 286 9.47 -5.54 3.22
CA LYS A 286 9.51 -6.51 2.13
C LYS A 286 8.14 -6.58 1.50
N CYS A 287 8.03 -6.11 0.27
CA CYS A 287 6.85 -6.31 -0.56
C CYS A 287 7.06 -7.54 -1.45
N THR A 288 6.18 -8.54 -1.36
CA THR A 288 6.22 -9.74 -2.22
C THR A 288 4.81 -10.24 -2.52
N SER A 289 4.66 -11.26 -3.37
CA SER A 289 3.37 -11.80 -3.81
C SER A 289 3.30 -13.31 -3.62
N VAL A 290 2.10 -13.81 -3.32
CA VAL A 290 1.84 -15.26 -3.32
C VAL A 290 2.13 -15.85 -4.69
N ASP A 291 1.78 -15.17 -5.78
CA ASP A 291 2.21 -15.55 -7.13
C ASP A 291 3.62 -15.03 -7.38
N THR A 292 4.55 -15.93 -7.67
CA THR A 292 5.97 -15.57 -7.82
C THR A 292 6.25 -14.75 -9.08
N TYR A 293 5.35 -14.76 -10.07
CA TYR A 293 5.50 -14.07 -11.35
C TYR A 293 4.70 -12.76 -11.47
N SER A 294 3.62 -12.61 -10.69
CA SER A 294 2.62 -11.56 -10.91
C SER A 294 2.15 -10.96 -9.59
N TRP A 295 1.84 -9.67 -9.61
CA TRP A 295 1.11 -9.01 -8.53
C TRP A 295 -0.40 -9.12 -8.77
N GLY A 296 -0.85 -8.87 -9.99
CA GLY A 296 -2.23 -9.04 -10.42
C GLY A 296 -2.62 -10.51 -10.59
N TYR A 297 -3.92 -10.77 -10.65
CA TYR A 297 -4.44 -12.10 -10.94
C TYR A 297 -4.07 -12.55 -12.36
N ARG A 298 -3.64 -13.81 -12.50
CA ARG A 298 -3.48 -14.46 -13.80
C ARG A 298 -4.13 -15.86 -13.81
N ARG A 299 -4.93 -16.13 -14.84
CA ARG A 299 -5.67 -17.40 -15.03
C ARG A 299 -4.75 -18.56 -15.40
N ASP A 300 -3.57 -18.25 -15.92
CA ASP A 300 -2.55 -19.19 -16.35
C ASP A 300 -1.56 -19.56 -15.23
N MET A 301 -1.79 -19.11 -13.99
CA MET A 301 -0.97 -19.50 -12.83
C MET A 301 -1.04 -21.00 -12.55
N ARG A 302 0.08 -21.56 -12.12
CA ARG A 302 0.19 -22.96 -11.66
C ARG A 302 0.59 -23.01 -10.19
N LEU A 303 0.18 -24.07 -9.49
CA LEU A 303 0.51 -24.23 -8.07
C LEU A 303 2.02 -24.18 -7.78
N SER A 304 2.86 -24.70 -8.69
CA SER A 304 4.33 -24.66 -8.58
C SER A 304 4.93 -23.26 -8.72
N GLU A 305 4.13 -22.29 -9.15
CA GLU A 305 4.51 -20.90 -9.36
C GLU A 305 4.00 -20.01 -8.21
N LEU A 306 3.32 -20.61 -7.23
CA LEU A 306 2.83 -19.94 -6.04
C LEU A 306 3.73 -20.29 -4.85
N LEU A 307 4.00 -19.31 -4.00
CA LEU A 307 4.68 -19.56 -2.73
C LEU A 307 3.85 -20.54 -1.90
N ASP A 308 4.53 -21.54 -1.34
CA ASP A 308 3.94 -22.42 -0.35
C ASP A 308 3.93 -21.74 1.03
N LEU A 309 3.08 -22.26 1.92
CA LEU A 309 2.93 -21.69 3.26
C LEU A 309 4.26 -21.68 4.05
N PRO A 310 5.09 -22.74 4.07
CA PRO A 310 6.39 -22.71 4.75
C PRO A 310 7.30 -21.59 4.26
N THR A 311 7.39 -21.36 2.95
CA THR A 311 8.20 -20.28 2.37
C THR A 311 7.69 -18.90 2.81
N ILE A 312 6.37 -18.69 2.80
CA ILE A 312 5.75 -17.44 3.25
C ILE A 312 6.07 -17.18 4.74
N LEU A 313 5.96 -18.20 5.59
CA LEU A 313 6.26 -18.08 7.01
C LEU A 313 7.75 -17.81 7.28
N GLN A 314 8.63 -18.48 6.54
CA GLN A 314 10.08 -18.24 6.63
C GLN A 314 10.42 -16.80 6.23
N ASP A 315 9.85 -16.33 5.13
CA ASP A 315 10.03 -14.95 4.65
C ASP A 315 9.52 -13.92 5.66
N LEU A 316 8.36 -14.15 6.27
CA LEU A 316 7.81 -13.30 7.33
C LEU A 316 8.76 -13.21 8.52
N VAL A 317 9.21 -14.36 9.04
CA VAL A 317 10.11 -14.41 10.21
C VAL A 317 11.46 -13.75 9.91
N GLN A 318 12.06 -14.04 8.76
CA GLN A 318 13.31 -13.41 8.33
C GLN A 318 13.17 -11.90 8.15
N THR A 319 12.03 -11.43 7.64
CA THR A 319 11.77 -10.01 7.47
C THR A 319 11.69 -9.30 8.83
N VAL A 320 10.97 -9.90 9.78
CA VAL A 320 10.77 -9.33 11.12
C VAL A 320 12.05 -9.32 11.94
N SER A 321 12.87 -10.37 11.87
CA SER A 321 14.18 -10.42 12.56
C SER A 321 15.17 -9.37 12.06
N LEU A 322 15.04 -8.96 10.80
CA LEU A 322 15.77 -7.86 10.19
C LEU A 322 15.04 -6.50 10.37
N GLY A 323 14.01 -6.42 11.20
CA GLY A 323 13.32 -5.17 11.56
C GLY A 323 12.31 -4.68 10.53
N GLY A 324 12.05 -5.45 9.49
CA GLY A 324 11.13 -5.09 8.42
C GLY A 324 9.66 -5.33 8.79
N ASN A 325 8.78 -4.78 7.96
CA ASN A 325 7.42 -5.30 7.80
C ASN A 325 7.34 -6.21 6.57
N TYR A 326 6.49 -7.22 6.62
CA TYR A 326 6.20 -8.10 5.49
C TYR A 326 4.83 -7.73 4.91
N LEU A 327 4.82 -7.34 3.64
CA LEU A 327 3.63 -6.96 2.88
C LEU A 327 3.40 -8.02 1.80
N LEU A 328 2.42 -8.90 2.04
CA LEU A 328 2.12 -10.04 1.17
C LEU A 328 0.97 -9.71 0.21
N ASN A 329 1.25 -9.75 -1.08
CA ASN A 329 0.29 -9.45 -2.11
C ASN A 329 -0.58 -10.65 -2.49
N VAL A 330 -1.86 -10.38 -2.74
CA VAL A 330 -2.79 -11.26 -3.45
C VAL A 330 -3.43 -10.52 -4.63
N GLY A 331 -3.68 -11.24 -5.73
CA GLY A 331 -4.37 -10.74 -6.91
C GLY A 331 -5.80 -11.29 -6.99
N PRO A 332 -6.86 -10.48 -6.75
CA PRO A 332 -8.24 -10.89 -6.93
C PRO A 332 -8.63 -10.98 -8.42
N THR A 333 -9.63 -11.83 -8.72
CA THR A 333 -10.18 -11.97 -10.07
C THR A 333 -10.97 -10.72 -10.48
N ALA A 334 -11.27 -10.53 -11.77
CA ALA A 334 -12.07 -9.39 -12.24
C ALA A 334 -13.48 -9.33 -11.62
N GLU A 335 -14.00 -10.49 -11.21
CA GLU A 335 -15.29 -10.64 -10.55
C GLU A 335 -15.21 -10.28 -9.06
N GLY A 336 -14.01 -10.06 -8.49
CA GLY A 336 -13.83 -9.64 -7.09
C GLY A 336 -13.69 -10.78 -6.08
N THR A 337 -13.45 -12.01 -6.56
CA THR A 337 -13.10 -13.13 -5.68
C THR A 337 -11.60 -13.19 -5.44
N ILE A 338 -11.18 -13.56 -4.23
CA ILE A 338 -9.78 -13.93 -3.96
C ILE A 338 -9.66 -15.42 -4.28
N PRO A 339 -8.75 -15.84 -5.19
CA PRO A 339 -8.57 -17.25 -5.50
C PRO A 339 -8.39 -18.11 -4.24
N VAL A 340 -9.07 -19.26 -4.18
CA VAL A 340 -9.10 -20.13 -2.99
C VAL A 340 -7.70 -20.55 -2.53
N VAL A 341 -6.76 -20.71 -3.46
CA VAL A 341 -5.36 -20.99 -3.10
C VAL A 341 -4.70 -19.83 -2.35
N PHE A 342 -4.99 -18.57 -2.72
CA PHE A 342 -4.51 -17.41 -1.97
C PHE A 342 -5.20 -17.30 -0.61
N GLU A 343 -6.51 -17.55 -0.56
CA GLU A 343 -7.25 -17.61 0.71
C GLU A 343 -6.64 -18.63 1.67
N GLU A 344 -6.33 -19.84 1.17
CA GLU A 344 -5.73 -20.91 1.97
C GLU A 344 -4.36 -20.49 2.53
N ARG A 345 -3.49 -19.87 1.71
CA ARG A 345 -2.18 -19.38 2.18
C ARG A 345 -2.34 -18.32 3.26
N LEU A 346 -3.24 -17.35 3.06
CA LEU A 346 -3.52 -16.29 4.03
C LEU A 346 -4.04 -16.86 5.36
N ARG A 347 -5.02 -17.77 5.31
CA ARG A 347 -5.54 -18.44 6.53
C ARG A 347 -4.47 -19.28 7.21
N GLY A 348 -3.58 -19.92 6.44
CA GLY A 348 -2.42 -20.64 6.96
C GLY A 348 -1.46 -19.75 7.75
N VAL A 349 -1.13 -18.57 7.22
CA VAL A 349 -0.32 -17.55 7.91
C VAL A 349 -1.00 -17.13 9.21
N GLY A 350 -2.30 -16.85 9.16
CA GLY A 350 -3.08 -16.46 10.32
C GLY A 350 -3.19 -17.54 11.40
N ALA A 351 -3.32 -18.81 11.01
CA ALA A 351 -3.29 -19.93 11.94
C ALA A 351 -1.96 -20.01 12.70
N TRP A 352 -0.84 -19.79 12.01
CA TRP A 352 0.48 -19.74 12.63
C TRP A 352 0.68 -18.52 13.53
N LEU A 353 0.26 -17.32 13.09
CA LEU A 353 0.35 -16.08 13.85
C LEU A 353 -0.56 -16.06 15.09
N ARG A 354 -1.64 -16.84 15.11
CA ARG A 354 -2.48 -17.00 16.31
C ARG A 354 -1.72 -17.64 17.47
N VAL A 355 -0.77 -18.52 17.15
CA VAL A 355 0.06 -19.23 18.14
C VAL A 355 1.34 -18.46 18.43
N ASN A 356 1.97 -17.90 17.40
CA ASN A 356 3.32 -17.33 17.48
C ASN A 356 3.36 -15.78 17.42
N GLY A 357 2.19 -15.14 17.41
CA GLY A 357 2.06 -13.70 17.18
C GLY A 357 2.79 -12.82 18.19
N ASP A 358 2.91 -13.27 19.44
CA ASP A 358 3.63 -12.52 20.50
C ASP A 358 5.13 -12.39 20.21
N ALA A 359 5.71 -13.31 19.44
CA ALA A 359 7.11 -13.23 18.98
C ALA A 359 7.27 -12.33 17.74
N ILE A 360 6.16 -11.93 17.10
CA ILE A 360 6.15 -11.13 15.88
C ILE A 360 5.71 -9.70 16.19
N TYR A 361 4.46 -9.50 16.58
CA TYR A 361 3.88 -8.16 16.72
C TYR A 361 4.60 -7.38 17.82
N SER A 362 4.81 -6.09 17.55
CA SER A 362 5.50 -5.18 18.48
C SER A 362 6.92 -5.60 18.88
N SER A 363 7.49 -6.66 18.31
CA SER A 363 8.87 -7.07 18.56
C SER A 363 9.87 -6.05 18.00
N ARG A 364 11.14 -6.19 18.40
CA ARG A 364 12.25 -5.41 17.87
C ARG A 364 13.40 -6.37 17.54
N PRO A 365 14.20 -6.07 16.51
CA PRO A 365 15.36 -6.88 16.17
C PRO A 365 16.28 -7.07 17.36
N TRP A 366 16.72 -8.31 17.58
CA TRP A 366 17.80 -8.59 18.49
C TRP A 366 19.14 -8.09 17.91
N HIS A 367 20.21 -8.05 18.71
CA HIS A 367 21.53 -7.62 18.24
C HIS A 367 22.21 -8.67 17.34
N VAL A 368 21.80 -9.94 17.43
CA VAL A 368 22.13 -11.02 16.49
C VAL A 368 20.83 -11.39 15.77
N GLN A 369 20.80 -11.39 14.44
CA GLN A 369 19.57 -11.66 13.69
C GLN A 369 19.39 -13.13 13.31
N SER A 370 20.48 -13.89 13.15
CA SER A 370 20.41 -15.32 12.91
C SER A 370 21.65 -16.06 13.37
N GLU A 371 21.48 -17.34 13.64
CA GLU A 371 22.56 -18.30 13.87
C GLU A 371 22.53 -19.38 12.79
N ASN A 372 23.70 -19.68 12.22
CA ASN A 372 23.85 -20.73 11.23
C ASN A 372 23.95 -22.09 11.93
N SER A 373 22.81 -22.62 12.34
CA SER A 373 22.66 -23.95 12.96
C SER A 373 22.11 -24.96 11.94
N THR A 374 22.02 -26.24 12.32
CA THR A 374 21.39 -27.29 11.48
C THR A 374 19.95 -26.96 11.09
N VAL A 375 19.28 -26.09 11.87
CA VAL A 375 18.01 -25.45 11.54
C VAL A 375 18.23 -23.93 11.57
N PRO A 376 17.88 -23.17 10.52
CA PRO A 376 18.00 -21.72 10.55
C PRO A 376 17.19 -21.11 11.69
N ILE A 377 17.85 -20.42 12.63
CA ILE A 377 17.21 -19.70 13.72
C ILE A 377 17.29 -18.21 13.42
N TRP A 378 16.16 -17.51 13.58
CA TRP A 378 16.04 -16.06 13.46
C TRP A 378 15.58 -15.48 14.80
N TYR A 379 16.10 -14.32 15.18
CA TYR A 379 15.84 -13.68 16.48
C TYR A 379 15.02 -12.40 16.36
#